data_AF-R8HMN2-F1
#
_entry.id   AF-R8HMN2-F1
#
_cell.length_a   1.000
_cell.length_b   1.000
_cell.length_c   1.000
_cell.angle_alpha   90.00
_cell.angle_beta   90.00
_cell.angle_gamma   90.00
#
_symmetry.space_group_name_H-M   'P 1'
#
loop_
_entity.id
_entity.type
_entity.pdbx_description
1 polymer ?
#
loop_
_entity_poly.entity_id
_entity_poly.type
_entity_poly.pdbx_seq_one_letter_code
_entity_poly.pdbx_strand_id
1 'polypeptide(L)'
;MKGILLSVFGGVFITLQGTFNAKLSSDIGIWSTSIMTHLIGFLIATTIFLLKKEEKVTDLKGVKKVYLVAGALGGLIICAETMAIYSMGVTLTAGTLMVAQLLTATVIEMKGLFHIKKIQMERYHIVGTIVMILGIFVFNM
;
A
#
# COMPACT_ATOMS: atom_id res chain seq x y z
N MET A 1 16.11 10.66 -8.93
CA MET A 1 15.92 9.65 -9.99
C MET A 1 15.77 8.22 -9.45
N LYS A 2 16.66 7.73 -8.56
CA LYS A 2 16.53 6.36 -7.96
C LYS A 2 15.16 6.10 -7.32
N GLY A 3 14.58 7.08 -6.61
CA GLY A 3 13.25 6.97 -6.01
C GLY A 3 12.13 6.72 -7.01
N ILE A 4 12.12 7.43 -8.14
CA ILE A 4 11.11 7.27 -9.20
C ILE A 4 11.14 5.84 -9.75
N LEU A 5 12.33 5.32 -10.05
CA LEU A 5 12.49 3.95 -10.55
C LEU A 5 11.97 2.91 -9.55
N LEU A 6 12.32 3.06 -8.26
CA LEU A 6 11.85 2.18 -7.20
C LEU A 6 10.34 2.27 -7.00
N SER A 7 9.75 3.48 -7.12
CA SER A 7 8.29 3.66 -7.06
C SER A 7 7.57 2.99 -8.22
N VAL A 8 8.15 3.02 -9.44
CA VAL A 8 7.59 2.31 -10.60
C VAL A 8 7.60 0.80 -10.36
N PHE A 9 8.73 0.24 -9.93
CA PHE A 9 8.80 -1.18 -9.56
C PHE A 9 7.84 -1.53 -8.42
N GLY A 10 7.74 -0.66 -7.41
CA GLY A 10 6.77 -0.80 -6.33
C GLY A 10 5.35 -0.89 -6.85
N GLY A 11 4.96 -0.02 -7.80
CA GLY A 11 3.65 -0.06 -8.45
C GLY A 11 3.39 -1.38 -9.16
N VAL A 12 4.36 -1.88 -9.95
CA VAL A 12 4.27 -3.18 -10.63
C VAL A 12 4.03 -4.31 -9.62
N PHE A 13 4.80 -4.33 -8.52
CA PHE A 13 4.65 -5.37 -7.50
C PHE A 13 3.33 -5.29 -6.74
N ILE A 14 2.81 -4.08 -6.48
CA ILE A 14 1.49 -3.90 -5.85
C ILE A 14 0.40 -4.50 -6.75
N THR A 15 0.39 -4.19 -8.04
CA THR A 15 -0.62 -4.72 -8.96
C THR A 15 -0.53 -6.25 -9.11
N LEU A 16 0.68 -6.81 -9.19
CA LEU A 16 0.87 -8.27 -9.22
C LEU A 16 0.40 -8.93 -7.93
N GLN A 17 0.76 -8.36 -6.77
CA GLN A 17 0.31 -8.84 -5.47
C GLN A 17 -1.23 -8.84 -5.39
N GLY A 18 -1.89 -7.74 -5.74
CA GLY A 18 -3.35 -7.64 -5.71
C GLY A 18 -4.00 -8.68 -6.62
N THR A 19 -3.48 -8.85 -7.84
CA THR A 19 -4.01 -9.83 -8.81
C THR A 19 -3.84 -11.27 -8.31
N PHE A 20 -2.67 -11.62 -7.78
CA PHE A 20 -2.41 -12.95 -7.24
C PHE A 20 -3.19 -13.22 -5.96
N ASN A 21 -3.34 -12.23 -5.07
CA ASN A 21 -4.17 -12.35 -3.88
C ASN A 21 -5.64 -12.54 -4.25
N ALA A 22 -6.15 -11.80 -5.23
CA ALA A 22 -7.51 -12.00 -5.71
C ALA A 22 -7.70 -13.41 -6.28
N LYS A 23 -6.73 -13.91 -7.07
CA LYS A 23 -6.83 -15.28 -7.58
C LYS A 23 -6.70 -16.34 -6.49
N LEU A 24 -5.74 -16.21 -5.58
CA LEU A 24 -5.54 -17.14 -4.48
C LEU A 24 -6.76 -17.15 -3.54
N SER A 25 -7.38 -15.99 -3.33
CA SER A 25 -8.58 -15.86 -2.52
C SER A 25 -9.78 -16.57 -3.12
N SER A 26 -9.83 -16.83 -4.44
CA SER A 26 -10.92 -17.62 -5.02
C SER A 26 -10.81 -19.08 -4.63
N ASP A 27 -9.59 -19.54 -4.33
CA ASP A 27 -9.28 -20.95 -4.12
C ASP A 27 -9.29 -21.31 -2.63
N ILE A 28 -8.76 -20.42 -1.77
CA ILE A 28 -8.59 -20.69 -0.33
C ILE A 28 -9.28 -19.68 0.61
N GLY A 29 -9.94 -18.67 0.06
CA GLY A 29 -10.60 -17.60 0.81
C GLY A 29 -9.69 -16.42 1.18
N ILE A 30 -10.33 -15.27 1.48
CA ILE A 30 -9.65 -13.97 1.70
C ILE A 30 -8.70 -14.02 2.89
N TRP A 31 -9.15 -14.55 4.03
CA TRP A 31 -8.36 -14.57 5.26
C TRP A 31 -7.19 -15.56 5.17
N SER A 32 -7.40 -16.73 4.57
CA SER A 32 -6.32 -17.70 4.31
C SER A 32 -5.27 -17.12 3.37
N THR A 33 -5.71 -16.41 2.33
CA THR A 33 -4.81 -15.69 1.41
C THR A 33 -4.01 -14.63 2.15
N SER A 34 -4.65 -13.81 2.99
CA SER A 34 -3.97 -12.80 3.79
C SER A 34 -2.91 -13.43 4.70
N ILE A 35 -3.23 -14.53 5.38
CA ILE A 35 -2.27 -15.25 6.23
C ILE A 35 -1.08 -15.74 5.40
N MET A 36 -1.34 -16.38 4.25
CA MET A 36 -0.28 -16.90 3.37
C MET A 36 0.62 -15.78 2.85
N THR A 37 0.04 -14.68 2.38
CA THR A 37 0.79 -13.52 1.86
C THR A 37 1.66 -12.89 2.92
N HIS A 38 1.15 -12.73 4.16
CA HIS A 38 1.96 -12.22 5.27
C HIS A 38 3.05 -13.21 5.69
N LEU A 39 2.77 -14.51 5.67
CA LEU A 39 3.74 -15.55 6.01
C LEU A 39 4.91 -15.59 5.01
N ILE A 40 4.61 -15.61 3.70
CA ILE A 40 5.64 -15.60 2.65
C ILE A 40 6.45 -14.30 2.72
N GLY A 41 5.77 -13.16 2.90
CA GLY A 41 6.43 -11.86 3.08
C GLY A 41 7.37 -11.85 4.30
N PHE A 42 6.93 -12.43 5.42
CA PHE A 42 7.73 -12.58 6.63
C PHE A 42 8.97 -13.46 6.41
N LEU A 43 8.82 -14.60 5.72
CA LEU A 43 9.94 -15.50 5.42
C LEU A 43 10.98 -14.80 4.55
N ILE A 44 10.56 -14.16 3.46
CA ILE A 44 11.48 -13.43 2.56
C ILE A 44 12.20 -12.30 3.31
N ALA A 45 11.46 -11.50 4.08
CA ALA A 45 12.05 -10.40 4.86
C ALA A 45 13.07 -10.93 5.88
N THR A 46 12.76 -12.03 6.58
CA THR A 46 13.65 -12.67 7.55
C THR A 46 14.91 -13.21 6.88
N THR A 47 14.80 -13.87 5.72
CA THR A 47 15.96 -14.35 4.97
C THR A 47 16.88 -13.20 4.57
N ILE A 48 16.34 -12.10 4.05
CA ILE A 48 17.14 -10.93 3.67
C ILE A 48 17.81 -10.30 4.90
N PHE A 49 17.09 -10.19 6.01
CA PHE A 49 17.61 -9.67 7.27
C PHE A 49 18.83 -10.48 7.75
N LEU A 50 18.71 -11.81 7.77
CA LEU A 50 19.79 -12.71 8.18
C LEU A 50 21.01 -12.62 7.24
N LEU A 51 20.79 -12.53 5.92
CA LEU A 51 21.87 -12.42 4.94
C LEU A 51 22.63 -11.10 5.03
N LYS A 52 21.93 -10.00 5.29
CA LYS A 52 22.53 -8.67 5.45
C LYS A 52 23.25 -8.48 6.79
N LYS A 53 23.08 -9.41 7.74
CA LYS A 53 23.60 -9.32 9.11
C LYS A 53 23.33 -7.96 9.74
N GLU A 54 22.10 -7.47 9.61
CA GLU A 54 21.74 -6.18 10.19
C GLU A 54 21.89 -6.27 11.73
N GLU A 55 22.88 -5.53 12.27
CA GLU A 55 23.27 -5.62 13.69
C GLU A 55 22.18 -5.09 14.64
N LYS A 56 21.23 -4.29 14.13
CA LYS A 56 20.16 -3.67 14.90
C LYS A 56 18.86 -4.47 14.79
N VAL A 57 18.78 -5.63 15.47
CA VAL A 57 17.49 -6.22 15.89
C VAL A 57 16.85 -5.38 17.02
N THR A 58 17.60 -4.43 17.55
CA THR A 58 17.58 -4.01 18.94
C THR A 58 16.96 -2.63 19.10
N ASP A 59 15.62 -2.59 19.17
CA ASP A 59 14.90 -2.01 20.32
C ASP A 59 13.39 -1.99 20.03
N LEU A 60 12.78 -3.17 19.89
CA LEU A 60 11.32 -3.30 19.77
C LEU A 60 10.58 -2.71 20.98
N LYS A 61 11.26 -2.52 22.13
CA LYS A 61 10.70 -1.89 23.33
C LYS A 61 10.63 -0.36 23.21
N GLY A 62 11.52 0.25 22.45
CA GLY A 62 11.55 1.69 22.15
C GLY A 62 10.63 2.13 21.00
N VAL A 63 10.09 1.19 20.22
CA VAL A 63 9.18 1.51 19.10
C VAL A 63 7.80 1.92 19.64
N LYS A 64 7.26 3.03 19.14
CA LYS A 64 5.89 3.46 19.44
C LYS A 64 4.91 2.38 18.99
N LYS A 65 4.23 1.73 19.95
CA LYS A 65 3.28 0.62 19.71
C LYS A 65 2.21 0.93 18.66
N VAL A 66 1.84 2.21 18.50
CA VAL A 66 0.89 2.67 17.48
C VAL A 66 1.34 2.28 16.06
N TYR A 67 2.65 2.23 15.79
CA TYR A 67 3.15 1.83 14.46
C TYR A 67 3.08 0.33 14.20
N LEU A 68 2.93 -0.50 15.24
CA LEU A 68 2.70 -1.94 15.08
C LEU A 68 1.33 -2.24 14.44
N VAL A 69 0.40 -1.28 14.50
CA VAL A 69 -0.90 -1.37 13.82
C VAL A 69 -0.73 -1.48 12.30
N ALA A 70 0.42 -1.06 11.74
CA ALA A 70 0.72 -1.23 10.31
C ALA A 70 0.60 -2.70 9.85
N GLY A 71 0.95 -3.67 10.70
CA GLY A 71 0.77 -5.10 10.39
C GLY A 71 -0.70 -5.49 10.28
N ALA A 72 -1.56 -4.97 11.16
CA ALA A 72 -3.00 -5.21 11.09
C ALA A 72 -3.64 -4.54 9.87
N LEU A 73 -3.16 -3.34 9.48
CA LEU A 73 -3.59 -2.67 8.26
C LEU A 73 -3.30 -3.51 7.02
N GLY A 74 -2.18 -4.26 6.99
CA GLY A 74 -1.84 -5.15 5.88
C GLY A 74 -2.94 -6.16 5.56
N GLY A 75 -3.52 -6.82 6.57
CA GLY A 75 -4.63 -7.76 6.37
C GLY A 75 -5.90 -7.08 5.86
N LEU A 76 -6.22 -5.89 6.37
CA LEU A 76 -7.37 -5.10 5.90
C LEU A 76 -7.18 -4.62 4.46
N ILE A 77 -5.96 -4.25 4.08
CA ILE A 77 -5.61 -3.86 2.71
C ILE A 77 -5.87 -5.03 1.76
N ILE A 78 -5.34 -6.23 2.07
CA ILE A 78 -5.56 -7.41 1.22
C ILE A 78 -7.06 -7.71 1.07
N CYS A 79 -7.81 -7.62 2.16
CA CYS A 79 -9.26 -7.85 2.15
C CYS A 79 -9.98 -6.83 1.24
N ALA A 80 -9.78 -5.54 1.48
CA ALA A 80 -10.43 -4.47 0.72
C ALA A 80 -10.02 -4.49 -0.76
N GLU A 81 -8.74 -4.68 -1.05
CA GLU A 81 -8.20 -4.76 -2.41
C GLU A 81 -8.78 -5.97 -3.16
N THR A 82 -8.78 -7.15 -2.54
CA THR A 82 -9.30 -8.37 -3.17
C THR A 82 -10.79 -8.24 -3.47
N MET A 83 -11.58 -7.72 -2.53
CA MET A 83 -13.02 -7.47 -2.74
C MET A 83 -13.27 -6.44 -3.85
N ALA A 84 -12.47 -5.38 -3.91
CA ALA A 84 -12.55 -4.39 -4.96
C ALA A 84 -12.20 -4.99 -6.34
N ILE A 85 -11.15 -5.82 -6.43
CA ILE A 85 -10.77 -6.50 -7.67
C ILE A 85 -11.89 -7.41 -8.17
N TYR A 86 -12.55 -8.15 -7.29
CA TYR A 86 -13.71 -8.97 -7.69
C TYR A 86 -14.89 -8.14 -8.19
N SER A 87 -15.09 -6.95 -7.63
CA SER A 87 -16.25 -6.11 -7.94
C SER A 87 -16.06 -5.25 -9.18
N MET A 88 -14.84 -4.77 -9.42
CA MET A 88 -14.54 -3.71 -10.38
C MET A 88 -13.38 -4.04 -11.34
N GLY A 89 -12.72 -5.18 -11.16
CA GLY A 89 -11.50 -5.52 -11.88
C GLY A 89 -10.25 -4.81 -11.35
N VAL A 90 -9.09 -5.23 -11.87
CA VAL A 90 -7.77 -4.80 -11.38
C VAL A 90 -7.51 -3.32 -11.67
N THR A 91 -7.79 -2.86 -12.89
CA THR A 91 -7.49 -1.48 -13.33
C THR A 91 -8.25 -0.44 -12.51
N LEU A 92 -9.56 -0.61 -12.35
CA LEU A 92 -10.38 0.35 -11.61
C LEU A 92 -10.05 0.34 -10.11
N THR A 93 -9.75 -0.84 -9.56
CA THR A 93 -9.30 -0.97 -8.17
C THR A 93 -7.98 -0.23 -7.95
N ALA A 94 -6.96 -0.47 -8.78
CA ALA A 94 -5.65 0.18 -8.66
C ALA A 94 -5.77 1.71 -8.76
N GLY A 95 -6.55 2.22 -9.73
CA GLY A 95 -6.81 3.65 -9.87
C GLY A 95 -7.47 4.24 -8.63
N THR A 96 -8.56 3.62 -8.16
CA THR A 96 -9.33 4.09 -7.00
C THR A 96 -8.46 4.11 -5.73
N LEU A 97 -7.67 3.07 -5.50
CA LEU A 97 -6.72 3.00 -4.39
C LEU A 97 -5.68 4.13 -4.48
N MET A 98 -5.14 4.40 -5.67
CA MET A 98 -4.13 5.43 -5.87
C MET A 98 -4.67 6.84 -5.52
N VAL A 99 -5.91 7.15 -5.92
CA VAL A 99 -6.55 8.43 -5.54
C VAL A 99 -6.78 8.51 -4.03
N ALA A 100 -7.31 7.45 -3.41
CA ALA A 100 -7.53 7.41 -1.97
C ALA A 100 -6.21 7.57 -1.18
N GLN A 101 -5.14 6.92 -1.64
CA GLN A 101 -3.80 7.02 -1.06
C GLN A 101 -3.24 8.43 -1.14
N LEU A 102 -3.36 9.11 -2.29
CA LEU A 102 -2.86 10.48 -2.45
C LEU A 102 -3.64 11.51 -1.65
N LEU A 103 -4.97 11.38 -1.60
CA LEU A 103 -5.81 12.20 -0.73
C LEU A 103 -5.41 12.03 0.74
N THR A 104 -5.20 10.80 1.17
CA THR A 104 -4.79 10.48 2.55
C THR A 104 -3.38 11.02 2.84
N ALA A 105 -2.42 10.83 1.93
CA ALA A 105 -1.06 11.34 2.06
C ALA A 105 -1.05 12.87 2.18
N THR A 106 -1.85 13.54 1.33
CA THR A 106 -2.04 14.98 1.38
C THR A 106 -2.53 15.44 2.75
N VAL A 107 -3.56 14.79 3.31
CA VAL A 107 -4.07 15.12 4.65
C VAL A 107 -3.02 14.90 5.75
N ILE A 108 -2.23 13.82 5.64
CA ILE A 108 -1.12 13.51 6.56
C ILE A 108 -0.08 14.64 6.55
N GLU A 109 0.36 15.05 5.37
CA GLU A 109 1.36 16.11 5.19
C GLU A 109 0.83 17.48 5.60
N MET A 110 -0.42 17.80 5.27
CA MET A 110 -1.07 19.06 5.63
C MET A 110 -1.13 19.30 7.14
N LYS A 111 -1.51 18.28 7.92
CA LYS A 111 -1.60 18.44 9.38
C LYS A 111 -0.29 18.04 10.09
N GLY A 112 0.75 17.63 9.35
CA GLY A 112 2.01 17.17 9.93
C GLY A 112 1.84 15.94 10.83
N LEU A 113 0.91 15.04 10.49
CA LEU A 113 0.70 13.82 11.27
C LEU A 113 1.99 12.98 11.28
N PHE A 114 2.17 12.20 12.35
CA PHE A 114 3.29 11.27 12.50
C PHE A 114 4.69 11.92 12.46
N HIS A 115 4.79 13.21 12.82
CA HIS A 115 6.04 14.00 12.82
C HIS A 115 6.66 14.16 11.42
N ILE A 116 5.82 14.06 10.37
CA ILE A 116 6.24 14.33 8.99
C ILE A 116 6.26 15.85 8.75
N LYS A 117 7.18 16.32 7.90
CA LYS A 117 7.31 17.74 7.55
C LYS A 117 5.98 18.28 7.03
N LYS A 118 5.45 19.31 7.69
CA LYS A 118 4.22 19.97 7.26
C LYS A 118 4.43 20.65 5.91
N ILE A 119 3.55 20.37 4.96
CA ILE A 119 3.57 21.00 3.64
C ILE A 119 2.40 21.99 3.58
N GLN A 120 2.63 23.15 2.95
CA GLN A 120 1.55 24.07 2.62
C GLN A 120 0.88 23.59 1.33
N MET A 121 -0.45 23.38 1.36
CA MET A 121 -1.17 23.03 0.15
C MET A 121 -1.12 24.18 -0.84
N GLU A 122 -0.45 23.95 -1.95
CA GLU A 122 -0.54 24.80 -3.12
C GLU A 122 -1.68 24.36 -4.06
N ARG A 123 -2.16 25.31 -4.87
CA ARG A 123 -3.30 25.11 -5.78
C ARG A 123 -3.08 23.96 -6.77
N TYR A 124 -1.84 23.69 -7.16
CA TYR A 124 -1.52 22.62 -8.11
C TYR A 124 -1.80 21.22 -7.55
N HIS A 125 -1.72 21.00 -6.23
CA HIS A 125 -2.02 19.70 -5.63
C HIS A 125 -3.51 19.35 -5.81
N ILE A 126 -4.39 20.33 -5.60
CA ILE A 126 -5.85 20.18 -5.78
C ILE A 126 -6.15 19.86 -7.25
N VAL A 127 -5.54 20.61 -8.17
CA VAL A 127 -5.70 20.37 -9.62
C VAL A 127 -5.22 18.96 -9.98
N GLY A 128 -4.07 18.53 -9.48
CA GLY A 128 -3.53 17.19 -9.72
C GLY A 128 -4.49 16.09 -9.24
N THR A 129 -5.06 16.22 -8.05
CA THR A 129 -6.06 15.28 -7.53
C THR A 129 -7.31 15.22 -8.42
N ILE A 130 -7.83 16.37 -8.86
CA ILE A 130 -9.00 16.42 -9.75
C ILE A 130 -8.71 15.71 -11.06
N VAL A 131 -7.55 15.96 -11.67
CA VAL A 131 -7.13 15.31 -12.92
C VAL A 131 -7.05 13.80 -12.76
N MET A 132 -6.54 13.31 -11.61
CA MET A 132 -6.49 11.88 -11.34
C MET A 132 -7.87 11.25 -11.18
N ILE A 133 -8.79 11.91 -10.48
CA ILE A 133 -10.18 11.44 -10.34
C ILE A 133 -10.85 11.35 -11.71
N LEU A 134 -10.69 12.39 -12.55
CA LEU A 134 -11.21 12.40 -13.92
C LEU A 134 -10.62 11.26 -14.76
N GLY A 135 -9.32 10.99 -14.60
CA GLY A 135 -8.65 9.87 -15.27
C GLY A 135 -9.30 8.52 -14.93
N ILE A 136 -9.62 8.27 -13.66
CA ILE A 136 -10.32 7.05 -13.24
C ILE A 136 -11.73 6.99 -13.83
N PHE A 137 -12.45 8.11 -13.86
CA PHE A 137 -13.79 8.15 -14.43
C PHE A 137 -13.77 7.76 -15.91
N VAL A 138 -12.78 8.23 -16.67
CA VAL A 138 -12.58 7.84 -18.08
C VAL A 138 -12.25 6.36 -18.22
N PHE A 139 -11.44 5.78 -17.32
CA PHE A 139 -11.18 4.33 -17.31
C PHE A 139 -12.40 3.48 -16.96
N ASN A 140 -13.40 4.06 -16.30
CA ASN A 140 -14.64 3.38 -15.91
C ASN A 140 -15.75 3.49 -16.98
N MET A 141 -15.58 4.32 -18.01
CA MET A 141 -16.52 4.44 -19.13
C MET A 141 -16.25 3.36 -20.17
#